data_AF-A0A940ZXN8-F1
#
_entry.id   AF-A0A940ZXN8-F1
#
_cell.length_a   1.000
_cell.length_b   1.000
_cell.length_c   1.000
_cell.angle_alpha   90.00
_cell.angle_beta   90.00
_cell.angle_gamma   90.00
#
_symmetry.space_group_name_H-M   'P 1'
#
loop_
_entity.id
_entity.type
_entity.pdbx_description
1 polymer ?
#
loop_
_entity_poly.entity_id
_entity_poly.type
_entity_poly.pdbx_seq_one_letter_code
_entity_poly.pdbx_strand_id
1 'polypeptide(L)' 'MRYIPNTEADRRQMLDAIGVGAIGELFTDIPEALRLKRPLKIPPALAETDAVKRLRALAARNADTERYNSFLGAGCY' A
#
# COMPACT_ATOMS: atom_id res chain seq x y z
N MET A 1 -7.78 -0.92 -9.44
CA MET A 1 -6.61 -0.46 -10.22
C MET A 1 -5.37 -1.23 -9.76
N ARG A 2 -4.58 -1.83 -10.66
CA ARG A 2 -3.39 -2.63 -10.26
C ARG A 2 -2.21 -1.68 -10.03
N TYR A 3 -1.71 -1.59 -8.79
CA TYR A 3 -0.60 -0.69 -8.44
C TYR A 3 0.73 -1.07 -9.10
N ILE A 4 0.98 -2.37 -9.23
CA ILE A 4 2.18 -2.90 -9.90
C ILE A 4 1.85 -3.12 -11.38
N PRO A 5 2.46 -2.36 -12.31
CA PRO A 5 2.14 -2.46 -13.73
C PRO A 5 2.76 -3.70 -14.37
N ASN A 6 3.90 -4.17 -13.85
CA ASN A 6 4.62 -5.30 -14.41
C ASN A 6 3.87 -6.62 -14.21
N THR A 7 3.78 -7.37 -15.29
CA THR A 7 3.30 -8.74 -15.30
C THR A 7 4.38 -9.71 -14.82
N GLU A 8 4.00 -10.96 -14.59
CA GLU A 8 4.97 -12.04 -14.31
C GLU A 8 5.95 -12.25 -15.48
N ALA A 9 5.50 -12.02 -16.72
CA ALA A 9 6.36 -12.12 -17.91
C ALA A 9 7.42 -11.00 -17.92
N ASP A 10 7.00 -9.75 -17.66
CA ASP A 10 7.91 -8.61 -17.58
C ASP A 10 8.95 -8.83 -16.48
N ARG A 11 8.51 -9.33 -15.31
CA ARG A 11 9.42 -9.65 -14.20
C ARG A 11 10.47 -10.69 -14.60
N ARG A 12 10.09 -11.74 -15.33
CA ARG A 12 11.03 -12.76 -15.82
C ARG A 12 12.04 -12.16 -16.80
N GLN A 13 11.56 -11.41 -17.79
CA GLN A 13 12.45 -10.74 -18.76
C GLN A 13 13.46 -9.82 -18.09
N MET A 14 13.05 -9.06 -17.08
CA MET A 14 13.96 -8.19 -16.32
C MET A 14 15.01 -8.98 -15.53
N LEU A 15 14.62 -10.10 -14.90
CA LEU A 15 15.53 -10.96 -14.15
C LEU A 15 16.54 -11.67 -15.08
N ASP A 16 16.07 -12.16 -16.23
CA ASP A 16 16.91 -12.77 -17.27
C ASP A 16 17.92 -11.77 -17.83
N ALA A 17 17.49 -10.52 -18.06
CA ALA A 17 18.35 -9.46 -18.60
C ALA A 17 19.52 -9.10 -17.67
N ILE A 18 19.35 -9.26 -16.35
CA ILE A 18 20.40 -9.01 -15.34
C ILE A 18 21.05 -10.30 -14.83
N GLY A 19 20.66 -11.47 -15.38
CA GLY A 19 21.30 -12.75 -15.11
C GLY A 19 21.03 -13.36 -13.73
N VAL A 20 19.89 -13.05 -13.10
CA VAL A 20 19.54 -13.57 -11.76
C VAL A 20 18.28 -14.45 -11.82
N GLY A 21 18.20 -15.50 -11.01
CA GLY A 21 17.12 -16.49 -11.06
C GLY A 21 15.88 -16.11 -10.24
N ALA A 22 16.06 -15.26 -9.22
CA ALA A 22 14.99 -14.82 -8.34
C ALA A 22 15.20 -13.40 -7.81
N ILE A 23 14.10 -12.74 -7.45
CA ILE A 23 14.13 -11.43 -6.77
C ILE A 23 15.00 -11.45 -5.50
N GLY A 24 15.06 -12.59 -4.79
CA GLY A 24 15.86 -12.74 -3.59
C GLY A 24 17.36 -12.48 -3.80
N GLU A 25 17.88 -12.73 -5.00
CA GLU A 25 19.27 -12.51 -5.38
C GLU A 25 19.61 -11.02 -5.50
N LEU A 26 18.62 -10.14 -5.69
CA LEU A 26 18.80 -8.69 -5.71
C LEU A 26 19.15 -8.11 -4.33
N PHE A 27 19.03 -8.90 -3.26
CA PHE A 27 19.23 -8.45 -1.89
C PHE A 27 20.51 -9.01 -1.26
N THR A 28 21.40 -9.64 -2.04
CA THR A 28 22.66 -10.27 -1.57
C THR A 28 23.51 -9.36 -0.69
N ASP A 29 23.54 -8.05 -1.00
CA ASP A 29 24.29 -7.04 -0.24
C ASP A 29 23.73 -6.78 1.18
N ILE A 30 22.52 -7.25 1.47
CA ILE A 30 21.91 -7.14 2.80
C ILE A 30 22.24 -8.41 3.59
N PRO A 31 23.03 -8.34 4.69
CA PRO A 31 23.32 -9.49 5.55
C PRO A 31 22.05 -10.21 5.99
N GLU A 32 22.06 -11.55 5.95
CA GLU A 32 20.86 -12.36 6.25
C GLU A 32 20.31 -12.10 7.66
N ALA A 33 21.19 -11.82 8.62
CA ALA A 33 20.82 -11.49 10.00
C ALA A 33 19.98 -10.20 10.11
N LEU A 34 20.09 -9.30 9.14
CA LEU A 34 19.33 -8.05 9.08
C LEU A 34 18.02 -8.18 8.29
N ARG A 35 17.84 -9.28 7.54
CA ARG A 35 16.62 -9.50 6.76
C ARG A 35 15.48 -9.96 7.67
N LEU A 36 14.28 -9.44 7.41
CA LEU A 36 13.10 -9.82 8.19
C LEU A 36 12.69 -11.27 7.87
N LYS A 37 12.84 -12.17 8.85
CA LYS A 37 12.52 -13.61 8.72
C LYS A 37 11.05 -13.97 8.98
N ARG A 38 10.19 -12.96 9.03
CA ARG A 38 8.74 -13.12 9.26
C ARG A 38 7.96 -12.15 8.37
N PRO A 39 6.67 -12.39 8.14
CA PRO A 39 5.80 -11.40 7.52
C PRO A 39 5.75 -10.09 8.31
N LEU A 40 5.37 -9.01 7.63
CA LEU A 40 5.02 -7.75 8.28
C LEU A 40 3.81 -7.97 9.20
N LYS A 41 3.84 -7.35 10.39
CA LYS A 41 2.75 -7.44 11.37
C LYS A 41 1.69 -6.40 11.03
N ILE A 42 1.04 -6.57 9.88
CA ILE A 42 -0.03 -5.69 9.38
C ILE A 42 -1.29 -6.51 9.07
N PRO A 43 -2.49 -5.89 9.09
CA PRO A 43 -3.71 -6.55 8.66
C PRO A 43 -3.61 -7.08 7.22
N PRO A 44 -4.41 -8.09 6.86
CA PRO A 44 -4.47 -8.59 5.49
C PRO A 44 -4.89 -7.48 4.51
N ALA A 45 -4.44 -7.62 3.26
CA ALA A 45 -4.83 -6.71 2.20
C ALA A 45 -6.36 -6.70 2.02
N LEU A 46 -6.92 -5.53 1.76
CA LEU A 46 -8.33 -5.36 1.43
C LEU A 46 -8.49 -5.18 -0.07
N ALA A 47 -9.60 -5.68 -0.61
CA ALA A 47 -10.04 -5.25 -1.94
C ALA A 47 -10.26 -3.72 -1.93
N GLU A 48 -10.05 -3.08 -3.08
CA GLU A 48 -10.15 -1.62 -3.21
C GLU A 48 -11.52 -1.10 -2.75
N THR A 49 -12.59 -1.78 -3.15
CA THR A 49 -13.96 -1.45 -2.74
C THR A 49 -14.16 -1.53 -1.23
N ASP A 50 -13.57 -2.52 -0.57
CA ASP A 50 -13.69 -2.72 0.88
C ASP A 50 -12.82 -1.73 1.65
N ALA A 51 -11.65 -1.37 1.13
CA ALA A 51 -10.82 -0.30 1.67
C ALA A 51 -11.58 1.04 1.65
N VAL A 52 -12.20 1.39 0.51
CA VAL A 52 -13.01 2.62 0.38
C VAL A 52 -14.20 2.59 1.35
N LYS A 53 -14.94 1.48 1.43
CA LYS A 53 -16.06 1.34 2.39
C LYS A 53 -15.60 1.54 3.82
N ARG A 54 -14.49 0.92 4.22
CA ARG A 54 -13.93 1.04 5.56
C ARG A 54 -13.54 2.48 5.87
N LEU A 55 -12.85 3.16 4.95
CA LEU A 55 -12.44 4.55 5.14
C LEU A 55 -13.66 5.49 5.24
N ARG A 56 -14.69 5.29 4.42
CA ARG A 56 -15.95 6.04 4.52
C ARG A 56 -16.64 5.82 5.87
N ALA A 57 -16.69 4.59 6.35
CA ALA A 57 -17.27 4.27 7.66
C ALA A 57 -16.51 4.94 8.81
N LEU A 58 -15.18 5.02 8.72
CA LEU A 58 -14.36 5.76 9.69
C LEU A 58 -14.61 7.27 9.62
N ALA A 59 -14.63 7.84 8.42
CA ALA A 59 -14.86 9.27 8.20
C ALA A 59 -16.25 9.71 8.70
N ALA A 60 -17.27 8.87 8.52
CA ALA A 60 -18.64 9.14 8.95
C ALA A 60 -18.82 9.28 10.48
N ARG A 61 -17.77 8.98 11.27
CA ARG A 61 -17.75 9.19 12.72
C ARG A 61 -17.35 10.63 13.10
N ASN A 62 -16.86 11.42 12.15
CA ASN A 62 -16.51 12.82 12.36
C ASN A 62 -17.74 13.72 12.17
N ALA A 63 -17.70 14.90 12.79
CA ALA A 63 -18.62 15.99 12.45
C ALA A 63 -18.03 16.75 11.27
N ASP A 64 -18.45 16.38 10.05
CA ASP A 64 -18.05 17.04 8.81
C ASP A 64 -19.02 18.17 8.42
N THR A 65 -18.58 19.03 7.49
CA THR A 65 -19.37 20.17 7.01
C THR A 65 -20.44 19.80 5.98
N GLU A 66 -20.51 18.54 5.52
CA GLU A 66 -21.62 18.08 4.69
C GLU A 66 -22.88 17.82 5.54
N ARG A 67 -22.69 17.47 6.82
CA ARG A 67 -23.77 17.15 7.76
C ARG A 67 -24.03 18.24 8.80
N TYR A 68 -23.01 19.02 9.14
CA TYR A 68 -23.07 20.04 10.18
C TYR A 68 -22.66 21.40 9.65
N ASN A 69 -23.40 22.44 10.03
CA ASN A 69 -22.99 23.81 9.73
C ASN A 69 -21.81 24.19 10.63
N SER A 70 -20.72 24.69 10.04
CA SER A 70 -19.56 25.21 10.78
C SER A 70 -19.61 26.74 10.82
N PHE A 71 -19.65 27.30 12.03
CA PHE A 71 -19.56 28.75 12.26
C PHE A 71 -18.25 29.15 12.95
N LEU A 72 -17.23 28.29 12.86
CA LEU A 72 -15.92 28.51 13.52
C LEU A 72 -15.17 29.73 12.95
N GLY A 73 -15.35 30.04 11.66
CA GLY A 73 -14.74 31.19 11.01
C GLY A 73 -13.21 31.17 11.05
N ALA A 74 -12.59 32.32 11.37
CA ALA A 74 -11.14 32.47 11.51
C ALA A 74 -10.31 32.01 10.29
N GLY A 75 -10.83 32.22 9.08
CA GLY A 75 -10.15 31.86 7.83
C GLY A 75 -10.51 30.47 7.28
N CYS A 76 -11.42 29.74 7.93
CA CYS A 76 -12.03 28.52 7.41
C CYS A 76 -13.56 28.71 7.33
N TYR A 77 -14.10 28.62 6.12
CA TYR A 77 -15.52 28.84 5.81
C TYR A 77 -16.08 27.63 5.05
#